data_AF-B0WII8-F1
#
_entry.id   AF-B0WII8-F1
#
_cell.length_a   1.000
_cell.length_b   1.000
_cell.length_c   1.000
_cell.angle_alpha   90.00
_cell.angle_beta   90.00
_cell.angle_gamma   90.00
#
_symmetry.space_group_name_H-M   'P 1'
#
loop_
_entity.id
_entity.type
_entity.pdbx_description
1 polymer ?
#
loop_
_entity_poly.entity_id
_entity_poly.type
_entity_poly.pdbx_seq_one_letter_code
_entity_poly.pdbx_strand_id
1 'polypeptide(L)'
;MSDNEESFIVLGSTPTPSMEQYLESGSSLEQTQSKKMTESTTTQINSGNFSLIQAGESLKPKFDSPKCSISQQEASNGSFRGANPLAASIIMGETKSSLLQAFPSLMQSSSSMPIDEVQALQHLLNEHGQMKDSLHKANVAMRKNFTNIQKWQDEVKTKYAEQVRTIDEQRAALDGLEAENKTLKQALQLAETRATDQAKKFQEERIALQKWLDESRQQVEAERLNATAELDELRKAVSEKQSILQNMAKQIERLELEKQEFVVVRATKAGGNDVGADADYITKEEHQRQLKVLQREMSVVVARNLEFDDMKNVFVDEINCLKVNLSAAEELHAKHRTELARQARDIETKDVSLAENIRELKTLAEQVDVLTAQLDIYKVDFEAERTARAELASEKDRILADLKLLQKRNQQLIEEVQNGRVAQENATKAANEALDKRVPEPPTETPGPSRVGANPPQPDPEEQEFVPSILHCPLCNNAYRDLTTLQNHVEDCVGVE
;
A
#
# COMPACT_ATOMS: atom_id res chain seq x y z
N MET A 1 -45.71 -19.69 -35.79
CA MET A 1 -46.74 -20.68 -35.43
C MET A 1 -46.00 -21.93 -34.98
N SER A 2 -46.39 -22.40 -33.80
CA SER A 2 -46.21 -23.69 -33.12
C SER A 2 -45.06 -24.66 -33.46
N ASP A 3 -44.41 -25.19 -32.41
CA ASP A 3 -44.37 -26.63 -32.03
C ASP A 3 -43.65 -26.73 -30.66
N ASN A 4 -44.34 -27.05 -29.54
CA ASN A 4 -44.66 -28.36 -28.95
C ASN A 4 -43.41 -29.23 -28.63
N GLU A 5 -43.01 -29.36 -27.36
CA GLU A 5 -43.43 -30.35 -26.32
C GLU A 5 -42.66 -31.68 -26.38
N GLU A 6 -42.17 -32.12 -25.20
CA GLU A 6 -41.86 -33.50 -24.71
C GLU A 6 -40.60 -33.47 -23.80
N SER A 7 -40.72 -33.44 -22.46
CA SER A 7 -41.01 -34.56 -21.55
C SER A 7 -39.95 -35.68 -21.56
N PHE A 8 -39.15 -35.76 -20.48
CA PHE A 8 -38.66 -37.05 -19.98
C PHE A 8 -38.38 -36.99 -18.48
N ILE A 9 -39.14 -37.78 -17.71
CA ILE A 9 -38.93 -38.14 -16.31
C ILE A 9 -38.28 -39.52 -16.30
N VAL A 10 -37.23 -39.72 -15.51
CA VAL A 10 -36.83 -41.07 -15.03
C VAL A 10 -36.53 -41.00 -13.53
N LEU A 11 -37.20 -41.90 -12.81
CA LEU A 11 -37.17 -42.14 -11.38
C LEU A 11 -36.05 -43.12 -10.98
N GLY A 12 -35.62 -43.01 -9.72
CA GLY A 12 -34.98 -44.08 -8.94
C GLY A 12 -33.45 -43.99 -8.87
N SER A 13 -32.77 -44.25 -7.76
CA SER A 13 -33.14 -44.80 -6.45
C SER A 13 -31.99 -44.52 -5.49
N THR A 14 -32.29 -44.35 -4.20
CA THR A 14 -31.30 -44.43 -3.10
C THR A 14 -30.67 -45.83 -3.03
N PRO A 15 -29.51 -45.96 -2.35
CA PRO A 15 -29.60 -46.57 -1.01
C PRO A 15 -28.66 -45.93 0.03
N THR A 16 -29.17 -45.86 1.26
CA THR A 16 -28.42 -45.74 2.53
C THR A 16 -27.73 -47.07 2.88
N PRO A 17 -26.74 -47.02 3.79
CA PRO A 17 -26.88 -47.76 5.06
C PRO A 17 -26.48 -46.91 6.29
N SER A 18 -27.34 -46.84 7.33
CA SER A 18 -27.25 -47.56 8.63
C SER A 18 -26.15 -46.99 9.55
N MET A 19 -26.41 -46.20 10.60
CA MET A 19 -27.08 -46.43 11.91
C MET A 19 -26.33 -47.40 12.86
N GLU A 20 -26.18 -46.94 14.12
CA GLU A 20 -25.70 -47.60 15.38
C GLU A 20 -24.21 -47.37 15.74
N GLN A 21 -23.77 -47.06 16.98
CA GLN A 21 -24.40 -47.02 18.32
C GLN A 21 -23.42 -46.46 19.40
N TYR A 22 -24.00 -45.95 20.51
CA TYR A 22 -23.49 -45.85 21.92
C TYR A 22 -22.29 -44.95 22.27
N LEU A 23 -22.46 -43.88 23.07
CA LEU A 23 -22.62 -43.77 24.55
C LEU A 23 -21.41 -44.24 25.38
N GLU A 24 -20.72 -43.28 26.02
CA GLU A 24 -20.22 -43.30 27.41
C GLU A 24 -19.74 -41.86 27.73
N SER A 25 -20.45 -41.05 28.53
CA SER A 25 -20.64 -41.07 30.00
C SER A 25 -19.40 -40.72 30.82
N GLY A 26 -19.53 -39.65 31.63
CA GLY A 26 -18.74 -39.42 32.84
C GLY A 26 -17.93 -38.11 32.84
N SER A 27 -18.48 -36.96 33.21
CA SER A 27 -18.67 -36.46 34.59
C SER A 27 -17.38 -36.04 35.32
N SER A 28 -17.21 -34.74 35.56
CA SER A 28 -17.11 -34.11 36.90
C SER A 28 -16.71 -32.64 36.75
N LEU A 29 -17.58 -31.72 37.21
CA LEU A 29 -17.41 -30.90 38.42
C LEU A 29 -16.30 -29.85 38.29
N GLU A 30 -16.69 -28.58 38.16
CA GLU A 30 -16.61 -27.56 39.25
C GLU A 30 -15.17 -27.03 39.45
N GLN A 31 -14.89 -25.75 39.67
CA GLN A 31 -15.65 -24.60 40.10
C GLN A 31 -14.76 -23.37 39.83
N THR A 32 -15.38 -22.24 39.48
CA THR A 32 -15.04 -20.86 39.88
C THR A 32 -13.58 -20.43 40.08
N GLN A 33 -13.15 -19.35 39.41
CA GLN A 33 -13.04 -18.03 40.05
C GLN A 33 -12.63 -16.93 39.07
N SER A 34 -13.37 -15.83 39.14
CA SER A 34 -13.11 -14.53 38.54
C SER A 34 -11.82 -13.89 39.06
N LYS A 35 -11.08 -13.18 38.20
CA LYS A 35 -10.36 -11.97 38.61
C LYS A 35 -10.22 -10.98 37.45
N LYS A 36 -10.41 -9.72 37.83
CA LYS A 36 -10.65 -8.52 37.02
C LYS A 36 -9.44 -7.59 37.22
N MET A 37 -9.13 -6.79 36.20
CA MET A 37 -8.34 -5.53 36.23
C MET A 37 -6.85 -5.69 36.60
N THR A 38 -5.90 -4.86 36.18
CA THR A 38 -5.68 -3.75 35.25
C THR A 38 -4.22 -3.40 35.51
N GLU A 39 -3.39 -3.11 34.51
CA GLU A 39 -2.34 -2.10 34.72
C GLU A 39 -1.71 -1.61 33.42
N SER A 40 -1.49 -0.30 33.43
CA SER A 40 -0.88 0.55 32.44
C SER A 40 0.60 0.21 32.20
N THR A 41 1.12 0.43 31.00
CA THR A 41 2.54 0.78 30.84
C THR A 41 2.74 1.76 29.70
N THR A 42 3.01 2.99 30.12
CA THR A 42 3.71 4.06 29.41
C THR A 42 5.11 3.60 28.99
N THR A 43 5.56 3.91 27.78
CA THR A 43 6.99 4.06 27.48
C THR A 43 7.21 5.01 26.32
N GLN A 44 7.66 6.23 26.64
CA GLN A 44 8.51 7.05 25.79
C GLN A 44 9.93 6.46 25.85
N ILE A 45 10.61 6.29 24.71
CA ILE A 45 12.07 6.37 24.65
C ILE A 45 12.50 7.11 23.39
N ASN A 46 13.48 7.98 23.62
CA ASN A 46 14.07 9.01 22.80
C ASN A 46 15.32 8.48 22.05
N SER A 47 15.60 9.09 20.90
CA SER A 47 16.91 9.30 20.23
C SER A 47 18.03 8.24 20.27
N GLY A 48 18.43 7.82 19.07
CA GLY A 48 19.77 8.06 18.52
C GLY A 48 20.91 7.19 19.03
N ASN A 49 21.53 6.41 18.12
CA ASN A 49 22.98 6.47 17.94
C ASN A 49 23.44 5.79 16.63
N PHE A 50 24.38 6.50 16.01
CA PHE A 50 25.27 6.16 14.92
C PHE A 50 26.04 4.84 15.17
N SER A 51 26.26 4.03 14.14
CA SER A 51 27.48 3.21 14.01
C SER A 51 27.76 2.83 12.56
N LEU A 52 29.07 2.83 12.30
CA LEU A 52 29.81 2.86 11.05
C LEU A 52 30.57 1.54 10.92
N ILE A 53 30.33 0.73 9.87
CA ILE A 53 31.23 -0.31 9.29
C ILE A 53 30.73 -0.52 7.84
N GLN A 54 31.38 -0.04 6.77
CA GLN A 54 32.59 -0.49 6.06
C GLN A 54 32.48 -1.83 5.28
N ALA A 55 32.76 -1.71 3.98
CA ALA A 55 33.17 -2.71 2.98
C ALA A 55 32.12 -3.62 2.33
N GLY A 56 31.76 -3.24 1.10
CA GLY A 56 32.33 -3.91 -0.08
C GLY A 56 31.44 -4.94 -0.75
N GLU A 57 30.78 -4.55 -1.84
CA GLU A 57 30.51 -5.42 -2.98
C GLU A 57 30.11 -4.58 -4.20
N SER A 58 30.90 -4.70 -5.26
CA SER A 58 30.73 -3.97 -6.52
C SER A 58 29.74 -4.74 -7.40
N LEU A 59 28.49 -4.29 -7.43
CA LEU A 59 27.51 -4.73 -8.42
C LEU A 59 27.28 -3.60 -9.42
N LYS A 60 27.76 -3.81 -10.64
CA LYS A 60 27.55 -2.94 -11.81
C LYS A 60 26.05 -2.77 -12.10
N PRO A 61 25.51 -1.54 -12.16
CA PRO A 61 24.23 -1.29 -12.82
C PRO A 61 24.48 -0.80 -14.25
N LYS A 62 23.81 -1.48 -15.20
CA LYS A 62 23.51 -0.96 -16.54
C LYS A 62 22.61 0.27 -16.35
N PHE A 63 23.13 1.46 -16.63
CA PHE A 63 22.33 2.67 -16.76
C PHE A 63 21.97 2.88 -18.24
N ASP A 64 20.71 2.62 -18.58
CA ASP A 64 20.06 3.28 -19.69
C ASP A 64 19.69 4.71 -19.25
N SER A 65 20.35 5.70 -19.84
CA SER A 65 19.99 7.11 -19.68
C SER A 65 18.85 7.49 -20.63
N PRO A 66 17.82 8.25 -20.20
CA PRO A 66 16.90 8.88 -21.12
C PRO A 66 17.59 10.05 -21.82
N LYS A 67 17.82 9.89 -23.12
CA LYS A 67 18.28 10.97 -24.02
C LYS A 67 17.24 12.08 -24.06
N CYS A 68 17.66 13.28 -23.66
CA CYS A 68 17.01 14.52 -24.03
C CYS A 68 17.22 14.74 -25.54
N SER A 69 16.15 14.54 -26.31
CA SER A 69 16.09 14.74 -27.75
C SER A 69 16.05 16.24 -28.08
N ILE A 70 17.21 16.81 -28.36
CA ILE A 70 17.33 17.98 -29.25
C ILE A 70 17.52 17.45 -30.66
N SER A 71 16.46 17.49 -31.44
CA SER A 71 16.48 17.18 -32.87
C SER A 71 17.20 18.31 -33.61
N GLN A 72 18.43 18.04 -34.06
CA GLN A 72 18.96 18.61 -35.28
C GLN A 72 18.44 17.79 -36.46
N GLN A 73 17.82 18.45 -37.42
CA GLN A 73 17.72 17.97 -38.79
C GLN A 73 18.61 18.86 -39.65
N GLU A 74 19.72 18.28 -40.12
CA GLU A 74 20.43 18.73 -41.29
C GLU A 74 19.66 18.27 -42.54
N ALA A 75 19.56 19.15 -43.53
CA ALA A 75 19.69 18.75 -44.93
C ALA A 75 20.15 19.95 -45.75
N SER A 76 21.34 19.74 -46.32
CA SER A 76 22.13 20.54 -47.23
C SER A 76 21.48 20.83 -48.59
N ASN A 77 21.80 22.01 -49.13
CA ASN A 77 22.22 22.30 -50.51
C ASN A 77 22.37 23.83 -50.59
N GLY A 78 23.47 24.49 -50.95
CA GLY A 78 24.66 24.12 -51.70
C GLY A 78 24.95 25.32 -52.62
N SER A 79 25.92 26.16 -52.28
CA SER A 79 26.63 26.98 -53.28
C SER A 79 27.93 27.56 -52.69
N PHE A 80 29.03 26.92 -53.08
CA PHE A 80 30.39 27.41 -52.98
C PHE A 80 30.57 28.72 -53.76
N ARG A 81 31.14 29.72 -53.10
CA ARG A 81 32.11 30.75 -53.57
C ARG A 81 32.47 31.51 -52.29
N GLY A 82 33.67 31.42 -51.72
CA GLY A 82 34.97 31.51 -52.36
C GLY A 82 35.57 32.88 -51.98
N ALA A 83 36.70 32.83 -51.27
CA ALA A 83 37.63 33.90 -50.89
C ALA A 83 37.48 34.55 -49.50
N ASN A 84 38.39 34.14 -48.59
CA ASN A 84 38.87 34.97 -47.49
C ASN A 84 39.60 36.21 -48.08
N PRO A 85 39.18 37.46 -47.80
CA PRO A 85 39.81 38.64 -48.38
C PRO A 85 40.79 39.34 -47.42
N LEU A 86 41.47 38.59 -46.55
CA LEU A 86 42.39 39.17 -45.55
C LEU A 86 43.88 38.94 -45.85
N ALA A 87 44.22 38.05 -46.78
CA ALA A 87 45.63 37.75 -47.10
C ALA A 87 46.20 38.53 -48.30
N ALA A 88 45.38 39.26 -49.06
CA ALA A 88 45.82 39.94 -50.29
C ALA A 88 45.95 41.47 -50.17
N SER A 89 45.66 42.08 -49.02
CA SER A 89 45.61 43.54 -48.86
C SER A 89 46.95 44.18 -48.43
N ILE A 90 48.02 43.39 -48.28
CA ILE A 90 49.30 43.89 -47.74
C ILE A 90 50.28 44.35 -48.84
N ILE A 91 50.06 44.03 -50.12
CA ILE A 91 51.12 44.22 -51.15
C ILE A 91 50.96 45.45 -52.05
N MET A 92 49.81 46.13 -52.14
CA MET A 92 49.73 47.38 -52.90
C MET A 92 48.73 48.37 -52.29
N GLY A 93 49.19 49.27 -51.42
CA GLY A 93 48.69 50.65 -51.26
C GLY A 93 47.18 50.97 -51.18
N GLU A 94 46.29 50.00 -51.00
CA GLU A 94 44.84 50.15 -51.17
C GLU A 94 44.07 50.55 -49.91
N THR A 95 44.75 50.76 -48.77
CA THR A 95 44.12 51.22 -47.52
C THR A 95 43.48 52.61 -47.63
N LYS A 96 43.75 53.35 -48.72
CA LYS A 96 43.17 54.66 -49.00
C LYS A 96 41.69 54.61 -49.45
N SER A 97 41.20 53.48 -49.96
CA SER A 97 39.91 53.47 -50.69
C SER A 97 38.67 53.60 -49.78
N SER A 98 38.66 52.97 -48.59
CA SER A 98 37.47 52.94 -47.73
C SER A 98 37.16 54.27 -47.04
N LEU A 99 38.19 55.03 -46.67
CA LEU A 99 38.05 56.31 -45.97
C LEU A 99 37.67 57.45 -46.91
N LEU A 100 38.24 57.42 -48.12
CA LEU A 100 38.02 58.41 -49.17
C LEU A 100 36.63 58.28 -49.82
N GLN A 101 36.03 57.08 -49.78
CA GLN A 101 34.63 56.86 -50.18
C GLN A 101 33.61 57.38 -49.16
N ALA A 102 33.91 57.25 -47.86
CA ALA A 102 33.01 57.72 -46.79
C ALA A 102 33.05 59.24 -46.61
N PHE A 103 34.17 59.88 -46.96
CA PHE A 103 34.35 61.33 -46.87
C PHE A 103 35.00 61.89 -48.14
N PRO A 104 34.20 62.23 -49.17
CA PRO A 104 34.70 62.77 -50.44
C PRO A 104 35.52 64.06 -50.29
N SER A 105 35.30 64.82 -49.22
CA SER A 105 36.05 66.05 -48.92
C SER A 105 37.51 65.80 -48.51
N LEU A 106 37.86 64.60 -48.04
CA LEU A 106 39.25 64.23 -47.73
C LEU A 106 40.08 63.89 -48.97
N MET A 107 39.45 63.51 -50.10
CA MET A 107 40.13 63.24 -51.37
C MET A 107 40.93 64.44 -51.85
N GLN A 108 40.40 65.65 -51.69
CA GLN A 108 41.04 66.87 -52.19
C GLN A 108 42.25 67.30 -51.33
N SER A 109 42.27 66.95 -50.04
CA SER A 109 43.34 67.26 -49.08
C SER A 109 44.38 66.14 -48.94
N SER A 110 44.12 64.97 -49.53
CA SER A 110 44.93 63.75 -49.36
C SER A 110 46.34 63.83 -49.97
N SER A 111 46.65 64.84 -50.79
CA SER A 111 48.00 65.04 -51.33
C SER A 111 48.98 65.68 -50.33
N SER A 112 48.49 66.22 -49.20
CA SER A 112 49.32 66.90 -48.19
C SER A 112 49.33 66.23 -46.81
N MET A 113 48.61 65.13 -46.60
CA MET A 113 48.62 64.42 -45.32
C MET A 113 49.66 63.27 -45.32
N PRO A 114 50.51 63.16 -44.27
CA PRO A 114 51.40 62.02 -44.08
C PRO A 114 50.66 60.68 -44.12
N ILE A 115 51.29 59.67 -44.72
CA ILE A 115 50.72 58.32 -44.89
C ILE A 115 50.30 57.69 -43.54
N ASP A 116 51.04 58.01 -42.47
CA ASP A 116 50.81 57.51 -41.11
C ASP A 116 49.50 58.05 -40.52
N GLU A 117 49.14 59.31 -40.81
CA GLU A 117 47.89 59.91 -40.34
C GLU A 117 46.67 59.30 -41.03
N VAL A 118 46.79 58.94 -42.31
CA VAL A 118 45.74 58.24 -43.06
C VAL A 118 45.54 56.82 -42.54
N GLN A 119 46.62 56.11 -42.19
CA GLN A 119 46.53 54.77 -41.57
C GLN A 119 45.91 54.84 -40.17
N ALA A 120 46.28 55.83 -39.36
CA ALA A 120 45.68 56.05 -38.04
C ALA A 120 44.17 56.34 -38.13
N LEU A 121 43.73 57.16 -39.09
CA LEU A 121 42.32 57.43 -39.34
C LEU A 121 41.56 56.17 -39.79
N GLN A 122 42.17 55.34 -40.64
CA GLN A 122 41.58 54.07 -41.06
C GLN A 122 41.47 53.07 -39.90
N HIS A 123 42.47 53.03 -39.02
CA HIS A 123 42.42 52.24 -37.79
C HIS A 123 41.27 52.69 -36.89
N LEU A 124 41.15 54.00 -36.64
CA LEU A 124 40.05 54.58 -35.85
C LEU A 124 38.67 54.29 -36.47
N LEU A 125 38.54 54.37 -37.79
CA LEU A 125 37.29 54.05 -38.48
C LEU A 125 36.91 52.56 -38.32
N ASN A 126 37.90 51.68 -38.42
CA ASN A 126 37.72 50.24 -38.20
C ASN A 126 37.35 49.94 -36.75
N GLU A 127 38.02 50.55 -35.77
CA GLU A 127 37.70 50.41 -34.35
C GLU A 127 36.30 50.94 -34.02
N HIS A 128 35.92 52.08 -34.60
CA HIS A 128 34.57 52.63 -34.46
C HIS A 128 33.52 51.68 -35.08
N GLY A 129 33.80 51.09 -36.23
CA GLY A 129 32.94 50.07 -36.85
C GLY A 129 32.77 48.84 -35.96
N GLN A 130 33.88 48.30 -35.44
CA GLN A 130 33.87 47.17 -34.50
C GLN A 130 33.11 47.50 -33.21
N MET A 131 33.28 48.71 -32.69
CA MET A 131 32.57 49.17 -31.50
C MET A 131 31.06 49.27 -31.74
N LYS A 132 30.65 49.80 -32.91
CA LYS A 132 29.24 49.87 -33.32
C LYS A 132 28.63 48.49 -33.46
N ASP A 133 29.34 47.55 -34.09
CA ASP A 133 28.87 46.17 -34.25
C ASP A 133 28.81 45.42 -32.91
N SER A 134 29.80 45.64 -32.04
CA SER A 134 29.81 45.09 -30.68
C SER A 134 28.63 45.61 -29.87
N LEU A 135 28.36 46.92 -29.94
CA LEU A 135 27.20 47.54 -29.27
C LEU A 135 25.87 47.03 -29.83
N HIS A 136 25.77 46.82 -31.15
CA HIS A 136 24.58 46.24 -31.76
C HIS A 136 24.34 44.81 -31.29
N LYS A 137 25.39 43.97 -31.31
CA LYS A 137 25.35 42.58 -30.78
C LYS A 137 24.98 42.55 -29.30
N ALA A 138 25.54 43.44 -28.49
CA ALA A 138 25.20 43.56 -27.07
C ALA A 138 23.73 43.94 -26.85
N ASN A 139 23.20 44.88 -27.64
CA ASN A 139 21.79 45.26 -27.58
C ASN A 139 20.84 44.11 -27.97
N VAL A 140 21.17 43.37 -29.03
CA VAL A 140 20.39 42.19 -29.44
C VAL A 140 20.44 41.10 -28.36
N ALA A 141 21.62 40.85 -27.78
CA ALA A 141 21.79 39.90 -26.69
C ALA A 141 20.98 40.31 -25.45
N MET A 142 20.99 41.58 -25.06
CA MET A 142 20.17 42.09 -23.96
C MET A 142 18.67 41.91 -24.20
N ARG A 143 18.18 42.21 -25.41
CA ARG A 143 16.77 41.98 -25.76
C ARG A 143 16.40 40.50 -25.67
N LYS A 144 17.25 39.62 -26.19
CA LYS A 144 17.06 38.16 -26.10
C LYS A 144 17.03 37.69 -24.64
N ASN A 145 17.95 38.19 -23.81
CA ASN A 145 17.99 37.88 -22.39
C ASN A 145 16.73 38.37 -21.66
N PHE A 146 16.26 39.58 -21.97
CA PHE A 146 15.01 40.10 -21.41
C PHE A 146 13.81 39.22 -21.76
N THR A 147 13.67 38.80 -23.03
CA THR A 147 12.60 37.88 -23.44
C THR A 147 12.70 36.53 -22.74
N ASN A 148 13.91 36.00 -22.56
CA ASN A 148 14.11 34.73 -21.85
C ASN A 148 13.74 34.84 -20.36
N ILE A 149 14.15 35.93 -19.70
CA ILE A 149 13.80 36.18 -18.29
C ILE A 149 12.28 36.34 -18.15
N GLN A 150 11.63 37.03 -19.08
CA GLN A 150 10.17 37.18 -19.07
C GLN A 150 9.47 35.83 -19.19
N LYS A 151 9.89 34.98 -20.14
CA LYS A 151 9.34 33.63 -20.29
C LYS A 151 9.52 32.79 -19.02
N TRP A 152 10.72 32.83 -18.44
CA TRP A 152 11.00 32.11 -17.20
C TRP A 152 10.12 32.61 -16.04
N GLN A 153 9.92 33.94 -15.91
CA GLN A 153 9.02 34.49 -14.91
C GLN A 153 7.58 34.02 -15.10
N ASP A 154 7.09 33.97 -16.34
CA ASP A 154 5.73 33.53 -16.64
C ASP A 154 5.57 32.02 -16.38
N GLU A 155 6.56 31.20 -16.76
CA GLU A 155 6.60 29.77 -16.43
C GLU A 155 6.60 29.52 -14.93
N VAL A 156 7.40 30.25 -14.15
CA VAL A 156 7.44 30.15 -12.68
C VAL A 156 6.09 30.53 -12.08
N LYS A 157 5.44 31.60 -12.56
CA LYS A 157 4.10 31.99 -12.11
C LYS A 157 3.07 30.91 -12.40
N THR A 158 3.07 30.35 -13.60
CA THR A 158 2.15 29.27 -13.98
C THR A 158 2.37 28.04 -13.11
N LYS A 159 3.62 27.63 -12.90
CA LYS A 159 3.96 26.49 -12.04
C LYS A 159 3.53 26.70 -10.59
N TYR A 160 3.72 27.91 -10.06
CA TYR A 160 3.26 28.25 -8.72
C TYR A 160 1.72 28.20 -8.62
N ALA A 161 1.00 28.73 -9.62
CA ALA A 161 -0.46 28.67 -9.65
C ALA A 161 -0.99 27.23 -9.74
N GLU A 162 -0.36 26.37 -10.53
CA GLU A 162 -0.67 24.94 -10.60
C GLU A 162 -0.47 24.26 -9.24
N GLN A 163 0.66 24.50 -8.58
CA GLN A 163 0.94 23.93 -7.26
C GLN A 163 -0.07 24.37 -6.20
N VAL A 164 -0.44 25.67 -6.18
CA VAL A 164 -1.48 26.17 -5.27
C VAL A 164 -2.81 25.48 -5.53
N ARG A 165 -3.21 25.33 -6.80
CA ARG A 165 -4.46 24.63 -7.15
C ARG A 165 -4.46 23.17 -6.68
N THR A 166 -3.36 22.46 -6.87
CA THR A 166 -3.21 21.07 -6.39
C THR A 166 -3.27 20.99 -4.87
N ILE A 167 -2.65 21.93 -4.14
CA ILE A 167 -2.73 21.99 -2.68
C ILE A 167 -4.17 22.23 -2.23
N ASP A 168 -4.90 23.13 -2.89
CA ASP A 168 -6.30 23.42 -2.56
C ASP A 168 -7.22 22.22 -2.86
N GLU A 169 -7.01 21.52 -3.97
CA GLU A 169 -7.71 20.27 -4.30
C GLU A 169 -7.45 19.18 -3.24
N GLN A 170 -6.20 19.01 -2.82
CA GLN A 170 -5.83 18.06 -1.77
C GLN A 170 -6.44 18.41 -0.41
N ARG A 171 -6.45 19.71 -0.05
CA ARG A 171 -7.11 20.18 1.18
C ARG A 171 -8.61 19.91 1.17
N ALA A 172 -9.29 20.21 0.05
CA ALA A 172 -10.71 19.92 -0.08
C ALA A 172 -11.02 18.41 0.04
N ALA A 173 -10.14 17.55 -0.49
CA ALA A 173 -10.27 16.11 -0.33
C ALA A 173 -10.08 15.67 1.14
N LEU A 174 -9.10 16.22 1.85
CA LEU A 174 -8.91 15.96 3.28
C LEU A 174 -10.12 16.40 4.11
N ASP A 175 -10.65 17.60 3.87
CA ASP A 175 -11.85 18.10 4.56
C ASP A 175 -13.06 17.19 4.32
N GLY A 176 -13.22 16.68 3.09
CA GLY A 176 -14.27 15.71 2.74
C GLY A 176 -14.12 14.39 3.50
N LEU A 177 -12.91 13.83 3.54
CA LEU A 177 -12.60 12.59 4.27
C LEU A 177 -12.75 12.76 5.79
N GLU A 178 -12.44 13.93 6.34
CA GLU A 178 -12.66 14.24 7.75
C GLU A 178 -14.15 14.31 8.10
N ALA A 179 -14.97 14.94 7.24
CA ALA A 179 -16.41 15.00 7.40
C ALA A 179 -17.07 13.61 7.30
N GLU A 180 -16.63 12.77 6.37
CA GLU A 180 -17.10 11.40 6.24
C GLU A 180 -16.70 10.56 7.47
N ASN A 181 -15.45 10.65 7.91
CA ASN A 181 -15.00 9.99 9.14
C ASN A 181 -15.81 10.39 10.37
N LYS A 182 -16.17 11.67 10.48
CA LYS A 182 -17.01 12.16 11.57
C LYS A 182 -18.41 11.53 11.50
N THR A 183 -18.99 11.47 10.31
CA THR A 183 -20.30 10.83 10.07
C THR A 183 -20.27 9.34 10.41
N LEU A 184 -19.24 8.63 9.95
CA LEU A 184 -19.05 7.20 10.23
C LEU A 184 -18.86 6.92 11.71
N LYS A 185 -18.07 7.74 12.42
CA LYS A 185 -17.92 7.64 13.88
C LYS A 185 -19.24 7.83 14.62
N GLN A 186 -20.07 8.79 14.19
CA GLN A 186 -21.40 9.00 14.78
C GLN A 186 -22.34 7.83 14.50
N ALA A 187 -22.34 7.30 13.27
CA ALA A 187 -23.13 6.13 12.90
C ALA A 187 -22.73 4.89 13.71
N LEU A 188 -21.42 4.68 13.92
CA LEU A 188 -20.89 3.58 14.72
C LEU A 188 -21.28 3.70 16.20
N GLN A 189 -21.18 4.90 16.79
CA GLN A 189 -21.66 5.14 18.16
C GLN A 189 -23.18 4.89 18.30
N LEU A 190 -23.97 5.28 17.32
CA LEU A 190 -25.42 5.01 17.32
C LEU A 190 -25.71 3.50 17.20
N ALA A 191 -24.95 2.78 16.37
CA ALA A 191 -25.07 1.34 16.24
C ALA A 191 -24.67 0.61 17.53
N GLU A 192 -23.59 1.03 18.18
CA GLU A 192 -23.15 0.49 19.47
C GLU A 192 -24.20 0.71 20.57
N THR A 193 -24.74 1.92 20.70
CA THR A 193 -25.80 2.20 21.69
C THR A 193 -27.03 1.34 21.44
N ARG A 194 -27.49 1.23 20.18
CA ARG A 194 -28.60 0.34 19.80
C ARG A 194 -28.32 -1.13 20.11
N ALA A 195 -27.11 -1.61 19.86
CA ALA A 195 -26.71 -2.98 20.19
C ALA A 195 -26.71 -3.22 21.70
N THR A 196 -26.21 -2.28 22.50
CA THR A 196 -26.25 -2.38 23.97
C THR A 196 -27.68 -2.37 24.51
N ASP A 197 -28.57 -1.56 23.94
CA ASP A 197 -29.98 -1.52 24.34
C ASP A 197 -30.72 -2.81 23.95
N GLN A 198 -30.44 -3.36 22.77
CA GLN A 198 -30.96 -4.67 22.38
C GLN A 198 -30.46 -5.78 23.30
N ALA A 199 -29.17 -5.78 23.64
CA ALA A 199 -28.60 -6.75 24.58
C ALA A 199 -29.26 -6.68 25.97
N LYS A 200 -29.54 -5.47 26.47
CA LYS A 200 -30.28 -5.28 27.72
C LYS A 200 -31.70 -5.83 27.63
N LYS A 201 -32.44 -5.52 26.55
CA LYS A 201 -33.79 -6.05 26.33
C LYS A 201 -33.82 -7.58 26.28
N PHE A 202 -32.90 -8.20 25.53
CA PHE A 202 -32.80 -9.66 25.50
C PHE A 202 -32.43 -10.25 26.86
N GLN A 203 -31.59 -9.57 27.64
CA GLN A 203 -31.26 -9.99 29.00
C GLN A 203 -32.48 -9.90 29.94
N GLU A 204 -33.27 -8.82 29.85
CA GLU A 204 -34.51 -8.63 30.61
C GLU A 204 -35.55 -9.70 30.25
N GLU A 205 -35.78 -9.94 28.96
CA GLU A 205 -36.67 -11.00 28.47
C GLU A 205 -36.21 -12.39 28.93
N ARG A 206 -34.90 -12.67 28.87
CA ARG A 206 -34.34 -13.93 29.35
C ARG A 206 -34.58 -14.13 30.85
N ILE A 207 -34.41 -13.08 31.65
CA ILE A 207 -34.68 -13.13 33.09
C ILE A 207 -36.17 -13.35 33.35
N ALA A 208 -37.05 -12.67 32.61
CA ALA A 208 -38.49 -12.85 32.74
C ALA A 208 -38.94 -14.28 32.39
N LEU A 209 -38.43 -14.83 31.28
CA LEU A 209 -38.71 -16.20 30.86
C LEU A 209 -38.17 -17.24 31.86
N GLN A 210 -36.96 -17.02 32.38
CA GLN A 210 -36.38 -17.89 33.40
C GLN A 210 -37.26 -17.89 34.66
N LYS A 211 -37.71 -16.71 35.10
CA LYS A 211 -38.59 -16.59 36.26
C LYS A 211 -39.91 -17.33 36.03
N TRP A 212 -40.51 -17.18 34.84
CA TRP A 212 -41.76 -17.86 34.50
C TRP A 212 -41.59 -19.39 34.46
N LEU A 213 -40.47 -19.89 33.93
CA LEU A 213 -40.14 -21.32 33.95
C LEU A 213 -39.98 -21.85 35.37
N ASP A 214 -39.33 -21.10 36.25
CA ASP A 214 -39.15 -21.47 37.65
C ASP A 214 -40.48 -21.47 38.41
N GLU A 215 -41.35 -20.48 38.18
CA GLU A 215 -42.70 -20.41 38.73
C GLU A 215 -43.56 -21.60 38.24
N SER A 216 -43.53 -21.90 36.94
CA SER A 216 -44.25 -23.04 36.35
C SER A 216 -43.73 -24.38 36.89
N ARG A 217 -42.41 -24.54 37.04
CA ARG A 217 -41.81 -25.73 37.65
C ARG A 217 -42.25 -25.90 39.10
N GLN A 218 -42.28 -24.82 39.89
CA GLN A 218 -42.76 -24.85 41.28
C GLN A 218 -44.23 -25.26 41.35
N GLN A 219 -45.06 -24.75 40.43
CA GLN A 219 -46.47 -25.13 40.36
C GLN A 219 -46.63 -26.63 40.07
N VAL A 220 -45.93 -27.16 39.07
CA VAL A 220 -45.97 -28.59 38.73
C VAL A 220 -45.50 -29.46 39.89
N GLU A 221 -44.44 -29.06 40.60
CA GLU A 221 -43.96 -29.82 41.77
C GLU A 221 -44.97 -29.79 42.92
N ALA A 222 -45.63 -28.64 43.16
CA ALA A 222 -46.68 -28.53 44.16
C ALA A 222 -47.90 -29.39 43.82
N GLU A 223 -48.33 -29.39 42.56
CA GLU A 223 -49.42 -30.27 42.07
C GLU A 223 -49.03 -31.74 42.21
N ARG A 224 -47.78 -32.10 41.90
CA ARG A 224 -47.26 -33.47 42.07
C ARG A 224 -47.26 -33.89 43.54
N LEU A 225 -46.81 -33.03 44.44
CA LEU A 225 -46.82 -33.30 45.89
C LEU A 225 -48.24 -33.50 46.41
N ASN A 226 -49.18 -32.64 45.99
CA ASN A 226 -50.59 -32.78 46.36
C ASN A 226 -51.16 -34.11 45.84
N ALA A 227 -50.93 -34.45 44.57
CA ALA A 227 -51.38 -35.71 43.99
C ALA A 227 -50.78 -36.93 44.72
N THR A 228 -49.51 -36.87 45.13
CA THR A 228 -48.90 -37.95 45.92
C THR A 228 -49.53 -38.08 47.31
N ALA A 229 -49.86 -36.95 47.97
CA ALA A 229 -50.54 -36.97 49.26
C ALA A 229 -51.95 -37.57 49.15
N GLU A 230 -52.71 -37.21 48.11
CA GLU A 230 -54.03 -37.79 47.83
C GLU A 230 -53.94 -39.30 47.59
N LEU A 231 -52.94 -39.77 46.83
CA LEU A 231 -52.70 -41.19 46.60
C LEU A 231 -52.39 -41.94 47.90
N ASP A 232 -51.62 -41.34 48.81
CA ASP A 232 -51.29 -41.95 50.10
C ASP A 232 -52.52 -42.00 51.05
N GLU A 233 -53.36 -40.97 51.04
CA GLU A 233 -54.65 -40.99 51.75
C GLU A 233 -55.58 -42.08 51.19
N LEU A 234 -55.71 -42.18 49.87
CA LEU A 234 -56.50 -43.22 49.21
C LEU A 234 -55.95 -44.62 49.53
N ARG A 235 -54.62 -44.81 49.52
CA ARG A 235 -53.98 -46.07 49.93
C ARG A 235 -54.30 -46.43 51.37
N LYS A 236 -54.26 -45.47 52.28
CA LYS A 236 -54.63 -45.67 53.69
C LYS A 236 -56.09 -46.08 53.82
N ALA A 237 -57.01 -45.38 53.14
CA ALA A 237 -58.43 -45.71 53.14
C ALA A 237 -58.73 -47.09 52.54
N VAL A 238 -58.01 -47.48 51.48
CA VAL A 238 -58.10 -48.83 50.89
C VAL A 238 -57.61 -49.88 51.90
N SER A 239 -56.49 -49.65 52.57
CA SER A 239 -55.96 -50.55 53.61
C SER A 239 -56.94 -50.73 54.78
N GLU A 240 -57.55 -49.64 55.25
CA GLU A 240 -58.59 -49.68 56.29
C GLU A 240 -59.81 -50.50 55.85
N LYS A 241 -60.33 -50.25 54.63
CA LYS A 241 -61.44 -51.04 54.06
C LYS A 241 -61.06 -52.51 53.88
N GLN A 242 -59.84 -52.80 53.45
CA GLN A 242 -59.35 -54.16 53.28
C GLN A 242 -59.24 -54.90 54.63
N SER A 243 -58.83 -54.23 55.70
CA SER A 243 -58.81 -54.78 57.06
C SER A 243 -60.22 -55.11 57.56
N ILE A 244 -61.21 -54.23 57.32
CA ILE A 244 -62.63 -54.48 57.64
C ILE A 244 -63.13 -55.71 56.86
N LEU A 245 -62.86 -55.77 55.55
CA LEU A 245 -63.23 -56.91 54.72
C LEU A 245 -62.62 -58.22 55.22
N GLN A 246 -61.34 -58.22 55.60
CA GLN A 246 -60.69 -59.40 56.19
C GLN A 246 -61.34 -59.82 57.51
N ASN A 247 -61.73 -58.87 58.36
CA ASN A 247 -62.42 -59.16 59.62
C ASN A 247 -63.82 -59.74 59.36
N MET A 248 -64.59 -59.12 58.46
CA MET A 248 -65.90 -59.62 58.04
C MET A 248 -65.80 -61.01 57.39
N ALA A 249 -64.80 -61.27 56.55
CA ALA A 249 -64.57 -62.58 55.94
C ALA A 249 -64.32 -63.67 57.00
N LYS A 250 -63.50 -63.40 58.01
CA LYS A 250 -63.30 -64.33 59.14
C LYS A 250 -64.58 -64.57 59.95
N GLN A 251 -65.43 -63.56 60.08
CA GLN A 251 -66.72 -63.71 60.75
C GLN A 251 -67.72 -64.51 59.90
N ILE A 252 -67.72 -64.31 58.58
CA ILE A 252 -68.50 -65.11 57.63
C ILE A 252 -68.03 -66.57 57.71
N GLU A 253 -66.73 -66.83 57.64
CA GLU A 253 -66.17 -68.18 57.77
C GLU A 253 -66.59 -68.85 59.09
N ARG A 254 -66.58 -68.10 60.21
CA ARG A 254 -67.09 -68.58 61.50
C ARG A 254 -68.59 -68.92 61.46
N LEU A 255 -69.40 -68.05 60.87
CA LEU A 255 -70.85 -68.26 60.73
C LEU A 255 -71.18 -69.38 59.76
N GLU A 256 -70.38 -69.57 58.71
CA GLU A 256 -70.51 -70.69 57.76
C GLU A 256 -70.18 -72.02 58.43
N LEU A 257 -69.14 -72.07 59.28
CA LEU A 257 -68.85 -73.23 60.13
C LEU A 257 -69.99 -73.53 61.11
N GLU A 258 -70.63 -72.50 61.67
CA GLU A 258 -71.82 -72.64 62.54
C GLU A 258 -73.06 -73.12 61.76
N LYS A 259 -73.20 -72.71 60.49
CA LYS A 259 -74.33 -73.08 59.61
C LYS A 259 -74.16 -74.43 58.91
N GLN A 260 -72.98 -75.05 58.95
CA GLN A 260 -72.75 -76.39 58.41
C GLN A 260 -73.36 -77.51 59.27
N GLU A 261 -73.88 -77.22 60.46
CA GLU A 261 -74.87 -78.06 61.15
C GLU A 261 -76.28 -77.78 60.59
N PHE A 262 -76.65 -78.38 59.45
CA PHE A 262 -78.01 -78.79 59.02
C PHE A 262 -78.06 -78.92 57.48
N VAL A 263 -78.16 -80.17 57.02
CA VAL A 263 -78.44 -80.60 55.65
C VAL A 263 -79.95 -80.74 55.46
N VAL A 264 -80.49 -80.37 54.28
CA VAL A 264 -81.34 -81.18 53.38
C VAL A 264 -81.72 -80.32 52.17
N VAL A 265 -81.17 -80.65 50.99
CA VAL A 265 -81.75 -80.33 49.68
C VAL A 265 -82.48 -81.59 49.22
N ARG A 266 -83.80 -81.49 49.04
CA ARG A 266 -84.64 -82.56 48.50
C ARG A 266 -85.03 -82.23 47.07
N ALA A 267 -84.69 -83.15 46.17
CA ALA A 267 -84.96 -83.12 44.74
C ALA A 267 -86.43 -83.38 44.38
N THR A 268 -86.89 -82.85 43.24
CA THR A 268 -87.96 -83.42 42.41
C THR A 268 -87.86 -82.86 40.98
N LYS A 269 -87.50 -83.70 39.99
CA LYS A 269 -88.38 -84.37 38.98
C LYS A 269 -88.87 -83.39 37.89
N ALA A 270 -88.48 -83.53 36.62
CA ALA A 270 -88.81 -84.56 35.62
C ALA A 270 -90.23 -84.41 35.03
N GLY A 271 -90.27 -84.38 33.69
CA GLY A 271 -91.45 -84.28 32.83
C GLY A 271 -91.21 -83.16 31.81
N GLY A 272 -91.35 -83.32 30.51
CA GLY A 272 -91.89 -84.36 29.65
C GLY A 272 -92.11 -83.70 28.27
N ASN A 273 -92.05 -84.50 27.21
CA ASN A 273 -92.41 -84.23 25.82
C ASN A 273 -93.36 -83.05 25.56
N ASP A 274 -93.19 -82.29 24.47
CA ASP A 274 -93.89 -82.59 23.21
C ASP A 274 -93.45 -81.71 22.04
N VAL A 275 -93.68 -82.26 20.85
CA VAL A 275 -93.52 -81.70 19.52
C VAL A 275 -94.60 -80.65 19.25
N GLY A 276 -94.23 -79.49 18.70
CA GLY A 276 -95.22 -78.53 18.21
C GLY A 276 -94.56 -77.24 17.71
N ALA A 277 -94.43 -77.12 16.40
CA ALA A 277 -94.23 -75.84 15.75
C ALA A 277 -95.50 -75.00 15.95
N ASP A 278 -95.59 -74.32 17.08
CA ASP A 278 -96.63 -73.34 17.37
C ASP A 278 -96.04 -71.97 17.04
N ALA A 279 -96.60 -71.31 16.03
CA ALA A 279 -96.25 -69.93 15.73
C ALA A 279 -96.65 -69.11 16.95
N ASP A 280 -95.65 -68.62 17.69
CA ASP A 280 -95.82 -67.81 18.88
C ASP A 280 -96.49 -66.47 18.47
N TYR A 281 -97.82 -66.44 18.47
CA TYR A 281 -98.60 -65.26 18.16
C TYR A 281 -98.49 -64.29 19.33
N ILE A 282 -97.47 -63.42 19.27
CA ILE A 282 -97.28 -62.31 20.20
C ILE A 282 -98.55 -61.43 20.19
N THR A 283 -99.09 -61.13 21.36
CA THR A 283 -100.26 -60.24 21.50
C THR A 283 -99.96 -58.86 20.92
N LYS A 284 -100.98 -58.18 20.37
CA LYS A 284 -100.82 -56.88 19.70
C LYS A 284 -100.15 -55.84 20.60
N GLU A 285 -100.42 -55.89 21.90
CA GLU A 285 -99.85 -55.03 22.93
C GLU A 285 -98.36 -55.31 23.14
N GLU A 286 -97.94 -56.58 23.09
CA GLU A 286 -96.55 -56.97 23.27
C GLU A 286 -95.72 -56.68 22.00
N HIS A 287 -96.30 -56.88 20.82
CA HIS A 287 -95.71 -56.42 19.57
C HIS A 287 -95.52 -54.89 19.56
N GLN A 288 -96.49 -54.12 20.07
CA GLN A 288 -96.33 -52.66 20.23
C GLN A 288 -95.27 -52.26 21.26
N ARG A 289 -95.08 -53.04 22.34
CA ARG A 289 -93.96 -52.81 23.27
C ARG A 289 -92.63 -53.05 22.57
N GLN A 290 -92.48 -54.16 21.86
CA GLN A 290 -91.26 -54.49 21.13
C GLN A 290 -90.93 -53.44 20.08
N LEU A 291 -91.92 -52.97 19.31
CA LEU A 291 -91.73 -51.86 18.35
C LEU A 291 -91.25 -50.57 19.03
N LYS A 292 -91.81 -50.21 20.20
CA LYS A 292 -91.35 -49.04 20.97
C LYS A 292 -89.94 -49.20 21.52
N VAL A 293 -89.56 -50.42 21.94
CA VAL A 293 -88.19 -50.73 22.39
C VAL A 293 -87.21 -50.60 21.22
N LEU A 294 -87.50 -51.26 20.10
CA LEU A 294 -86.69 -51.17 18.87
C LEU A 294 -86.59 -49.73 18.35
N GLN A 295 -87.67 -48.94 18.42
CA GLN A 295 -87.64 -47.53 18.01
C GLN A 295 -86.72 -46.69 18.92
N ARG A 296 -86.70 -46.96 20.23
CA ARG A 296 -85.78 -46.31 21.17
C ARG A 296 -84.34 -46.74 20.91
N GLU A 297 -84.10 -48.04 20.73
CA GLU A 297 -82.78 -48.57 20.38
C GLU A 297 -82.26 -47.96 19.07
N MET A 298 -83.10 -47.87 18.04
CA MET A 298 -82.78 -47.18 16.79
C MET A 298 -82.43 -45.71 17.03
N SER A 299 -83.19 -45.00 17.86
CA SER A 299 -82.90 -43.60 18.20
C SER A 299 -81.56 -43.44 18.92
N VAL A 300 -81.22 -44.37 19.81
CA VAL A 300 -79.93 -44.37 20.52
C VAL A 300 -78.78 -44.63 19.56
N VAL A 301 -78.93 -45.58 18.64
CA VAL A 301 -77.92 -45.88 17.61
C VAL A 301 -77.74 -44.70 16.66
N VAL A 302 -78.82 -44.04 16.24
CA VAL A 302 -78.76 -42.83 15.39
C VAL A 302 -78.04 -41.69 16.12
N ALA A 303 -78.34 -41.43 17.38
CA ALA A 303 -77.64 -40.42 18.17
C ALA A 303 -76.14 -40.70 18.27
N ARG A 304 -75.77 -41.96 18.54
CA ARG A 304 -74.35 -42.38 18.58
C ARG A 304 -73.65 -42.23 17.23
N ASN A 305 -74.33 -42.52 16.12
CA ASN A 305 -73.76 -42.32 14.78
C ASN A 305 -73.53 -40.83 14.48
N LEU A 306 -74.45 -39.95 14.90
CA LEU A 306 -74.25 -38.50 14.77
C LEU A 306 -73.03 -38.03 15.58
N GLU A 307 -72.86 -38.51 16.82
CA GLU A 307 -71.66 -38.20 17.63
C GLU A 307 -70.36 -38.67 16.95
N PHE A 308 -70.38 -39.84 16.31
CA PHE A 308 -69.24 -40.34 15.54
C PHE A 308 -68.95 -39.50 14.30
N ASP A 309 -69.98 -39.06 13.58
CA ASP A 309 -69.81 -38.17 12.42
C ASP A 309 -69.28 -36.80 12.83
N ASP A 310 -69.76 -36.24 13.94
CA ASP A 310 -69.23 -35.00 14.51
C ASP A 310 -67.74 -35.14 14.89
N MET A 311 -67.38 -36.23 15.56
CA MET A 311 -65.98 -36.52 15.90
C MET A 311 -65.10 -36.69 14.67
N LYS A 312 -65.60 -37.37 13.64
CA LYS A 312 -64.91 -37.52 12.35
C LYS A 312 -64.69 -36.16 11.69
N ASN A 313 -65.67 -35.26 11.73
CA ASN A 313 -65.55 -33.92 11.16
C ASN A 313 -64.46 -33.12 11.89
N VAL A 314 -64.39 -33.18 13.21
CA VAL A 314 -63.32 -32.55 13.99
C VAL A 314 -61.93 -33.06 13.56
N PHE A 315 -61.74 -34.37 13.41
CA PHE A 315 -60.47 -34.91 12.94
C PHE A 315 -60.12 -34.48 11.52
N VAL A 316 -61.11 -34.39 10.62
CA VAL A 316 -60.90 -33.89 9.27
C VAL A 316 -60.45 -32.43 9.30
N ASP A 317 -61.07 -31.60 10.13
CA ASP A 317 -60.71 -30.19 10.29
C ASP A 317 -59.30 -30.02 10.88
N GLU A 318 -58.93 -30.81 11.89
CA GLU A 318 -57.57 -30.84 12.45
C GLU A 318 -56.53 -31.25 11.41
N ILE A 319 -56.80 -32.31 10.63
CA ILE A 319 -55.92 -32.75 9.54
C ILE A 319 -55.78 -31.64 8.48
N ASN A 320 -56.86 -30.96 8.14
CA ASN A 320 -56.82 -29.86 7.18
C ASN A 320 -56.00 -28.67 7.71
N CYS A 321 -56.16 -28.31 8.99
CA CYS A 321 -55.36 -27.28 9.65
C CYS A 321 -53.86 -27.65 9.63
N LEU A 322 -53.53 -28.89 9.97
CA LEU A 322 -52.15 -29.39 9.93
C LEU A 322 -51.55 -29.37 8.53
N LYS A 323 -52.31 -29.72 7.49
CA LYS A 323 -51.86 -29.64 6.08
C LYS A 323 -51.54 -28.22 5.65
N VAL A 324 -52.37 -27.24 6.04
CA VAL A 324 -52.13 -25.83 5.74
C VAL A 324 -50.88 -25.35 6.48
N ASN A 325 -50.73 -25.69 7.76
CA ASN A 325 -49.54 -25.33 8.53
C ASN A 325 -48.26 -25.95 7.95
N LEU A 326 -48.32 -27.21 7.52
CA LEU A 326 -47.21 -27.88 6.85
C LEU A 326 -46.83 -27.15 5.55
N SER A 327 -47.82 -26.82 4.71
CA SER A 327 -47.58 -26.10 3.45
C SER A 327 -46.94 -24.73 3.70
N ALA A 328 -47.43 -23.99 4.70
CA ALA A 328 -46.87 -22.69 5.08
C ALA A 328 -45.43 -22.82 5.61
N ALA A 329 -45.14 -23.87 6.40
CA ALA A 329 -43.79 -24.14 6.90
C ALA A 329 -42.83 -24.50 5.77
N GLU A 330 -43.26 -25.35 4.82
CA GLU A 330 -42.47 -25.72 3.64
C GLU A 330 -42.13 -24.51 2.76
N GLU A 331 -43.10 -23.63 2.51
CA GLU A 331 -42.87 -22.38 1.78
C GLU A 331 -41.87 -21.46 2.49
N LEU A 332 -41.99 -21.33 3.83
CA LEU A 332 -41.04 -20.55 4.62
C LEU A 332 -39.63 -21.13 4.55
N HIS A 333 -39.49 -22.46 4.68
CA HIS A 333 -38.21 -23.14 4.52
C HIS A 333 -37.64 -23.00 3.11
N ALA A 334 -38.47 -23.04 2.06
CA ALA A 334 -38.04 -22.77 0.70
C ALA A 334 -37.51 -21.34 0.55
N LYS A 335 -38.24 -20.34 1.06
CA LYS A 335 -37.80 -18.93 1.07
C LYS A 335 -36.47 -18.76 1.80
N HIS A 336 -36.32 -19.32 3.00
CA HIS A 336 -35.07 -19.25 3.75
C HIS A 336 -33.90 -19.90 3.01
N ARG A 337 -34.12 -21.05 2.36
CA ARG A 337 -33.08 -21.69 1.51
C ARG A 337 -32.66 -20.79 0.35
N THR A 338 -33.59 -20.13 -0.33
CA THR A 338 -33.26 -19.20 -1.42
C THR A 338 -32.52 -17.96 -0.93
N GLU A 339 -32.87 -17.43 0.23
CA GLU A 339 -32.20 -16.27 0.82
C GLU A 339 -30.77 -16.62 1.26
N LEU A 340 -30.57 -17.78 1.90
CA LEU A 340 -29.22 -18.25 2.24
C LEU A 340 -28.35 -18.45 0.98
N ALA A 341 -28.92 -19.01 -0.09
CA ALA A 341 -28.22 -19.16 -1.37
C ALA A 341 -27.89 -17.81 -2.03
N ARG A 342 -28.74 -16.79 -1.84
CA ARG A 342 -28.48 -15.42 -2.30
C ARG A 342 -27.35 -14.77 -1.50
N GLN A 343 -27.40 -14.89 -0.17
CA GLN A 343 -26.36 -14.37 0.72
C GLN A 343 -25.00 -15.03 0.46
N ALA A 344 -24.97 -16.34 0.21
CA ALA A 344 -23.74 -17.05 -0.15
C ALA A 344 -23.11 -16.47 -1.44
N ARG A 345 -23.91 -16.21 -2.48
CA ARG A 345 -23.44 -15.57 -3.72
C ARG A 345 -22.97 -14.11 -3.50
N ASP A 346 -23.68 -13.36 -2.68
CA ASP A 346 -23.28 -11.98 -2.33
C ASP A 346 -21.96 -11.96 -1.55
N ILE A 347 -21.71 -12.95 -0.69
CA ILE A 347 -20.43 -13.09 0.02
C ILE A 347 -19.32 -13.45 -0.97
N GLU A 348 -19.54 -14.42 -1.85
CA GLU A 348 -18.55 -14.85 -2.85
C GLU A 348 -18.13 -13.69 -3.78
N THR A 349 -19.10 -12.91 -4.27
CA THR A 349 -18.80 -11.73 -5.11
C THR A 349 -18.00 -10.66 -4.36
N LYS A 350 -18.29 -10.43 -3.08
CA LYS A 350 -17.52 -9.50 -2.23
C LYS A 350 -16.10 -10.03 -1.98
N ASP A 351 -15.93 -11.32 -1.76
CA ASP A 351 -14.61 -11.92 -1.56
C ASP A 351 -13.73 -11.78 -2.81
N VAL A 352 -14.30 -11.96 -4.00
CA VAL A 352 -13.59 -11.72 -5.27
C VAL A 352 -13.18 -10.24 -5.41
N SER A 353 -14.08 -9.30 -5.12
CA SER A 353 -13.78 -7.87 -5.18
C SER A 353 -12.73 -7.46 -4.14
N LEU A 354 -12.79 -7.98 -2.93
CA LEU A 354 -11.78 -7.75 -1.89
C LEU A 354 -10.42 -8.29 -2.31
N ALA A 355 -10.36 -9.49 -2.92
CA ALA A 355 -9.11 -10.05 -3.42
C ALA A 355 -8.49 -9.20 -4.54
N GLU A 356 -9.31 -8.59 -5.40
CA GLU A 356 -8.86 -7.66 -6.43
C GLU A 356 -8.31 -6.37 -5.83
N ASN A 357 -9.05 -5.73 -4.91
CA ASN A 357 -8.58 -4.54 -4.18
C ASN A 357 -7.25 -4.80 -3.44
N ILE A 358 -7.09 -5.99 -2.84
CA ILE A 358 -5.83 -6.38 -2.19
C ILE A 358 -4.69 -6.49 -3.19
N ARG A 359 -4.92 -6.99 -4.42
CA ARG A 359 -3.88 -7.00 -5.46
C ARG A 359 -3.50 -5.58 -5.85
N GLU A 360 -4.48 -4.70 -6.10
CA GLU A 360 -4.21 -3.31 -6.47
C GLU A 360 -3.40 -2.59 -5.38
N LEU A 361 -3.80 -2.73 -4.12
CA LEU A 361 -3.06 -2.16 -2.98
C LEU A 361 -1.62 -2.69 -2.89
N LYS A 362 -1.38 -3.96 -3.19
CA LYS A 362 -0.02 -4.51 -3.25
C LYS A 362 0.81 -3.86 -4.35
N THR A 363 0.25 -3.70 -5.55
CA THR A 363 0.97 -3.03 -6.65
C THR A 363 1.29 -1.57 -6.34
N LEU A 364 0.39 -0.88 -5.64
CA LEU A 364 0.64 0.50 -5.22
C LEU A 364 1.69 0.58 -4.11
N ALA A 365 1.69 -0.37 -3.17
CA ALA A 365 2.74 -0.47 -2.14
C ALA A 365 4.12 -0.68 -2.77
N GLU A 366 4.24 -1.58 -3.75
CA GLU A 366 5.48 -1.79 -4.51
C GLU A 366 5.96 -0.51 -5.22
N GLN A 367 5.04 0.29 -5.78
CA GLN A 367 5.39 1.59 -6.38
C GLN A 367 5.90 2.60 -5.34
N VAL A 368 5.29 2.64 -4.16
CA VAL A 368 5.74 3.51 -3.05
C VAL A 368 7.16 3.12 -2.62
N ASP A 369 7.47 1.83 -2.55
CA ASP A 369 8.82 1.36 -2.20
C ASP A 369 9.86 1.81 -3.23
N VAL A 370 9.56 1.69 -4.53
CA VAL A 370 10.44 2.15 -5.61
C VAL A 370 10.64 3.66 -5.57
N LEU A 371 9.57 4.44 -5.38
CA LEU A 371 9.66 5.89 -5.29
C LEU A 371 10.44 6.35 -4.06
N THR A 372 10.29 5.63 -2.94
CA THR A 372 11.05 5.90 -1.71
C THR A 372 12.54 5.66 -1.94
N ALA A 373 12.90 4.52 -2.55
CA ALA A 373 14.28 4.23 -2.92
C ALA A 373 14.86 5.28 -3.87
N GLN A 374 14.09 5.72 -4.87
CA GLN A 374 14.50 6.77 -5.81
C GLN A 374 14.78 8.11 -5.10
N LEU A 375 13.93 8.47 -4.14
CA LEU A 375 14.07 9.70 -3.37
C LEU A 375 15.29 9.65 -2.46
N ASP A 376 15.61 8.49 -1.89
CA ASP A 376 16.82 8.31 -1.08
C ASP A 376 18.10 8.33 -1.91
N ILE A 377 18.10 7.74 -3.11
CA ILE A 377 19.22 7.88 -4.06
C ILE A 377 19.46 9.35 -4.39
N TYR A 378 18.41 10.11 -4.72
CA TYR A 378 18.56 11.53 -5.05
C TYR A 378 19.03 12.37 -3.86
N LYS A 379 18.65 12.03 -2.62
CA LYS A 379 19.21 12.70 -1.44
C LYS A 379 20.71 12.45 -1.33
N VAL A 380 21.14 11.19 -1.46
CA VAL A 380 22.56 10.83 -1.37
C VAL A 380 23.37 11.49 -2.48
N ASP A 381 22.88 11.46 -3.72
CA ASP A 381 23.53 12.12 -4.85
C ASP A 381 23.64 13.65 -4.65
N PHE A 382 22.58 14.26 -4.13
CA PHE A 382 22.58 15.69 -3.80
C PHE A 382 23.60 16.02 -2.71
N GLU A 383 23.68 15.20 -1.66
CA GLU A 383 24.66 15.39 -0.59
C GLU A 383 26.09 15.24 -1.09
N ALA A 384 26.37 14.22 -1.92
CA ALA A 384 27.67 13.99 -2.53
C ALA A 384 28.08 15.15 -3.46
N GLU A 385 27.16 15.65 -4.27
CA GLU A 385 27.40 16.81 -5.13
C GLU A 385 27.65 18.08 -4.30
N ARG A 386 26.92 18.26 -3.18
CA ARG A 386 27.14 19.38 -2.27
C ARG A 386 28.52 19.31 -1.63
N THR A 387 28.96 18.14 -1.18
CA THR A 387 30.30 17.97 -0.59
C THR A 387 31.39 18.23 -1.63
N ALA A 388 31.27 17.69 -2.84
CA ALA A 388 32.22 17.93 -3.92
C ALA A 388 32.30 19.42 -4.29
N ARG A 389 31.16 20.12 -4.35
CA ARG A 389 31.15 21.57 -4.57
C ARG A 389 31.81 22.36 -3.44
N ALA A 390 31.64 21.95 -2.20
CA ALA A 390 32.28 22.60 -1.06
C ALA A 390 33.81 22.43 -1.10
N GLU A 391 34.28 21.23 -1.46
CA GLU A 391 35.71 20.95 -1.64
C GLU A 391 36.30 21.81 -2.77
N LEU A 392 35.67 21.83 -3.94
CA LEU A 392 36.09 22.67 -5.08
C LEU A 392 36.12 24.16 -4.73
N ALA A 393 35.15 24.64 -3.95
CA ALA A 393 35.15 26.03 -3.47
C ALA A 393 36.36 26.30 -2.56
N SER A 394 36.67 25.39 -1.64
CA SER A 394 37.83 25.52 -0.74
C SER A 394 39.17 25.47 -1.49
N GLU A 395 39.29 24.60 -2.50
CA GLU A 395 40.48 24.53 -3.36
C GLU A 395 40.63 25.79 -4.21
N LYS A 396 39.53 26.31 -4.76
CA LYS A 396 39.52 27.58 -5.48
C LYS A 396 40.03 28.72 -4.60
N ASP A 397 39.55 28.81 -3.36
CA ASP A 397 39.98 29.85 -2.42
C ASP A 397 41.46 29.71 -2.07
N ARG A 398 41.96 28.47 -1.91
CA ARG A 398 43.39 28.19 -1.71
C ARG A 398 44.24 28.63 -2.90
N ILE A 399 43.86 28.25 -4.13
CA ILE A 399 44.57 28.64 -5.35
C ILE A 399 44.58 30.16 -5.52
N LEU A 400 43.46 30.85 -5.22
CA LEU A 400 43.40 32.30 -5.27
C LEU A 400 44.33 32.96 -4.23
N ALA A 401 44.46 32.38 -3.03
CA ALA A 401 45.39 32.86 -2.02
C ALA A 401 46.86 32.69 -2.47
N ASP A 402 47.20 31.51 -3.00
CA ASP A 402 48.55 31.21 -3.51
C ASP A 402 48.92 32.12 -4.68
N LEU A 403 47.98 32.35 -5.60
CA LEU A 403 48.16 33.26 -6.74
C LEU A 403 48.40 34.70 -6.28
N LYS A 404 47.66 35.20 -5.28
CA LYS A 404 47.91 36.53 -4.70
C LYS A 404 49.29 36.62 -4.04
N LEU A 405 49.73 35.56 -3.36
CA LEU A 405 51.04 35.52 -2.72
C LEU A 405 52.17 35.52 -3.76
N LEU A 406 52.03 34.73 -4.83
CA LEU A 406 52.97 34.71 -5.95
C LEU A 406 53.02 36.05 -6.69
N GLN A 407 51.86 36.68 -6.94
CA GLN A 407 51.80 38.02 -7.52
C GLN A 407 52.56 39.03 -6.65
N LYS A 408 52.38 38.99 -5.33
CA LYS A 408 53.11 39.87 -4.39
C LYS A 408 54.61 39.61 -4.42
N ARG A 409 55.06 38.34 -4.46
CA ARG A 409 56.48 38.00 -4.55
C ARG A 409 57.09 38.42 -5.89
N ASN A 410 56.35 38.27 -6.99
CA ASN A 410 56.80 38.71 -8.31
C ASN A 410 56.94 40.23 -8.36
N GLN A 411 55.98 40.97 -7.81
CA GLN A 411 56.05 42.43 -7.64
C GLN A 411 57.29 42.84 -6.82
N GLN A 412 57.56 42.16 -5.70
CA GLN A 412 58.77 42.39 -4.90
C GLN A 412 60.05 42.13 -5.68
N LEU A 413 60.12 41.05 -6.46
CA LEU A 413 61.29 40.74 -7.29
C LEU A 413 61.50 41.78 -8.39
N ILE A 414 60.43 42.28 -9.02
CA ILE A 414 60.50 43.39 -9.98
C ILE A 414 61.08 44.63 -9.30
N GLU A 415 60.62 44.96 -8.10
CA GLU A 415 61.15 46.08 -7.30
C GLU A 415 62.62 45.86 -6.91
N GLU A 416 63.01 44.66 -6.47
CA GLU A 416 64.39 44.30 -6.14
C GLU A 416 65.33 44.43 -7.36
N VAL A 417 64.91 43.95 -8.53
CA VAL A 417 65.67 44.06 -9.79
C VAL A 417 65.78 45.52 -10.24
N GLN A 418 64.70 46.29 -10.14
CA GLN A 418 64.71 47.71 -10.50
C GLN A 418 65.61 48.51 -9.54
N ASN A 419 65.52 48.26 -8.23
CA ASN A 419 66.38 48.86 -7.23
C ASN A 419 67.85 48.46 -7.43
N GLY A 420 68.11 47.20 -7.78
CA GLY A 420 69.44 46.70 -8.13
C GLY A 420 70.02 47.38 -9.36
N ARG A 421 69.20 47.59 -10.41
CA ARG A 421 69.59 48.38 -11.59
C ARG A 421 69.93 49.83 -11.25
N VAL A 422 69.11 50.49 -10.44
CA VAL A 422 69.37 51.87 -9.98
C VAL A 422 70.63 51.93 -9.12
N ALA A 423 70.85 50.96 -8.22
CA ALA A 423 72.06 50.88 -7.41
C ALA A 423 73.30 50.64 -8.27
N GLN A 424 73.21 49.78 -9.28
CA GLN A 424 74.29 49.53 -10.25
C GLN A 424 74.58 50.77 -11.09
N GLU A 425 73.55 51.49 -11.55
CA GLU A 425 73.70 52.74 -12.30
C GLU A 425 74.32 53.86 -11.45
N ASN A 426 73.97 53.93 -10.16
CA ASN A 426 74.59 54.87 -9.23
C ASN A 426 76.04 54.49 -8.91
N ALA A 427 76.35 53.19 -8.80
CA ALA A 427 77.72 52.70 -8.60
C ALA A 427 78.61 52.95 -9.84
N THR A 428 78.08 52.80 -11.06
CA THR A 428 78.82 53.12 -12.29
C THR A 428 79.00 54.62 -12.46
N LYS A 429 78.02 55.46 -12.10
CA LYS A 429 78.20 56.92 -12.04
C LYS A 429 79.28 57.32 -11.04
N ALA A 430 79.27 56.76 -9.84
CA ALA A 430 80.32 57.00 -8.83
C ALA A 430 81.70 56.50 -9.28
N ALA A 431 81.78 55.37 -9.99
CA ALA A 431 83.03 54.86 -10.56
C ALA A 431 83.54 55.71 -11.73
N ASN A 432 82.66 56.24 -12.57
CA ASN A 432 83.00 57.17 -13.63
C ASN A 432 83.44 58.54 -13.09
N GLU A 433 82.81 59.05 -12.02
CA GLU A 433 83.27 60.24 -11.29
C GLU A 433 84.65 60.02 -10.61
N ALA A 434 84.95 58.79 -10.19
CA ALA A 434 86.27 58.43 -9.65
C ALA A 434 87.36 58.31 -10.75
N LEU A 435 86.98 57.98 -11.98
CA LEU A 435 87.87 57.94 -13.15
C LEU A 435 88.21 59.35 -13.70
N ASP A 436 87.33 60.34 -13.51
CA ASP A 436 87.56 61.74 -13.94
C ASP A 436 88.53 62.53 -13.03
N LYS A 437 89.15 61.89 -12.03
CA LYS A 437 90.09 62.50 -11.07
C LYS A 437 91.49 61.88 -10.99
N ARG A 438 91.96 61.08 -11.96
CA ARG A 438 93.34 60.57 -11.93
C ARG A 438 94.12 60.71 -13.25
N VAL A 439 95.22 61.46 -13.11
CA VAL A 439 96.39 61.58 -14.01
C VAL A 439 97.22 60.27 -13.97
N PRO A 440 97.94 59.90 -15.05
CA PRO A 440 98.55 58.58 -15.26
C PRO A 440 100.04 58.51 -14.88
N GLU A 441 100.57 57.32 -14.52
CA GLU A 441 101.98 56.87 -14.75
C GLU A 441 102.28 55.42 -14.25
N PRO A 442 103.43 54.76 -14.62
CA PRO A 442 103.44 53.45 -15.29
C PRO A 442 104.39 52.38 -14.62
N PRO A 443 105.09 51.44 -15.33
CA PRO A 443 104.98 49.97 -15.13
C PRO A 443 106.23 49.29 -14.51
N THR A 444 106.10 48.11 -13.86
CA THR A 444 107.25 47.16 -13.73
C THR A 444 106.86 45.71 -13.33
N GLU A 445 107.21 44.79 -14.23
CA GLU A 445 107.78 43.42 -14.15
C GLU A 445 107.42 42.35 -13.06
N THR A 446 107.16 41.15 -13.60
CA THR A 446 107.09 39.74 -13.13
C THR A 446 108.34 39.19 -12.41
N PRO A 447 108.32 38.06 -11.61
CA PRO A 447 107.98 36.68 -12.04
C PRO A 447 107.28 35.73 -10.99
N GLY A 448 106.77 34.57 -11.47
CA GLY A 448 106.03 33.52 -10.72
C GLY A 448 106.89 32.58 -9.83
N PRO A 449 106.43 31.37 -9.37
CA PRO A 449 105.47 30.44 -10.03
C PRO A 449 104.43 29.68 -9.13
N SER A 450 103.47 28.99 -9.80
CA SER A 450 102.76 27.70 -9.51
C SER A 450 102.13 27.46 -8.11
N ARG A 451 100.93 26.89 -7.87
CA ARG A 451 100.02 25.90 -8.52
C ARG A 451 98.85 25.72 -7.49
N VAL A 452 97.54 25.61 -7.76
CA VAL A 452 96.68 24.44 -8.12
C VAL A 452 95.22 24.86 -7.81
N GLY A 453 94.23 24.40 -8.62
CA GLY A 453 92.84 24.20 -8.17
C GLY A 453 91.79 25.01 -8.95
N ALA A 454 91.44 24.60 -10.18
CA ALA A 454 90.30 23.72 -10.49
C ALA A 454 88.93 24.45 -10.49
N ASN A 455 88.57 25.00 -11.65
CA ASN A 455 87.19 25.23 -12.08
C ASN A 455 87.01 24.55 -13.45
N PRO A 456 86.00 23.69 -13.65
CA PRO A 456 85.58 23.26 -14.98
C PRO A 456 84.60 24.26 -15.62
N PRO A 457 84.40 24.17 -16.94
CA PRO A 457 83.54 25.07 -17.72
C PRO A 457 82.05 24.71 -17.57
N GLN A 458 81.21 25.72 -17.75
CA GLN A 458 79.77 25.56 -17.98
C GLN A 458 79.51 24.60 -19.15
N PRO A 459 78.55 23.66 -19.02
CA PRO A 459 77.83 23.12 -20.15
C PRO A 459 76.58 23.95 -20.47
N ASP A 460 76.26 23.97 -21.76
CA ASP A 460 75.01 24.37 -22.38
C ASP A 460 73.77 23.74 -21.70
N PRO A 461 72.57 24.32 -21.87
CA PRO A 461 71.35 23.78 -21.28
C PRO A 461 71.05 22.39 -21.85
N GLU A 462 71.17 21.38 -20.99
CA GLU A 462 70.64 20.03 -21.23
C GLU A 462 69.14 20.14 -21.52
N GLU A 463 68.77 19.86 -22.77
CA GLU A 463 67.44 19.40 -23.12
C GLU A 463 67.15 18.20 -22.20
N GLN A 464 66.20 18.37 -21.27
CA GLN A 464 65.58 17.24 -20.60
C GLN A 464 64.90 16.39 -21.67
N GLU A 465 65.63 15.40 -22.18
CA GLU A 465 65.05 14.23 -22.83
C GLU A 465 64.01 13.67 -21.87
N PHE A 466 62.74 13.96 -22.18
CA PHE A 466 61.59 13.31 -21.58
C PHE A 466 61.78 11.81 -21.81
N VAL A 467 62.24 11.09 -20.80
CA VAL A 467 62.17 9.63 -20.78
C VAL A 467 60.69 9.30 -20.95
N PRO A 468 60.23 8.67 -22.06
CA PRO A 468 58.82 8.41 -22.25
C PRO A 468 58.38 7.47 -21.13
N SER A 469 57.43 7.91 -20.31
CA SER A 469 56.83 7.09 -19.27
C SER A 469 56.25 5.83 -19.93
N ILE A 470 56.93 4.70 -19.77
CA ILE A 470 56.47 3.41 -20.29
C ILE A 470 55.25 2.99 -19.47
N LEU A 471 54.09 2.95 -20.11
CA LEU A 471 52.82 2.59 -19.50
C LEU A 471 52.63 1.07 -19.59
N HIS A 472 52.14 0.43 -18.53
CA HIS A 472 51.97 -1.02 -18.48
C HIS A 472 50.50 -1.40 -18.43
N CYS A 473 50.12 -2.45 -19.15
CA CYS A 473 48.78 -3.01 -19.08
C CYS A 473 48.58 -3.76 -17.76
N PRO A 474 47.56 -3.43 -16.94
CA PRO A 474 47.37 -4.10 -15.65
C PRO A 474 46.92 -5.57 -15.77
N LEU A 475 46.49 -6.02 -16.96
CA LEU A 475 46.01 -7.39 -17.17
C LEU A 475 47.11 -8.36 -17.62
N CYS A 476 48.03 -7.93 -18.49
CA CYS A 476 49.10 -8.79 -19.02
C CYS A 476 50.52 -8.24 -18.78
N ASN A 477 50.64 -7.09 -18.11
CA ASN A 477 51.89 -6.41 -17.73
C ASN A 477 52.85 -6.07 -18.87
N ASN A 478 52.35 -6.00 -20.11
CA ASN A 478 53.14 -5.57 -21.26
C ASN A 478 53.37 -4.05 -21.23
N ALA A 479 54.55 -3.65 -21.68
CA ALA A 479 55.04 -2.27 -21.69
C ALA A 479 54.74 -1.57 -23.02
N TYR A 480 54.18 -0.36 -22.94
CA TYR A 480 53.76 0.45 -24.08
C TYR A 480 54.33 1.86 -23.99
N ARG A 481 54.66 2.44 -25.15
CA ARG A 481 55.37 3.73 -25.25
C ARG A 481 54.45 4.95 -25.22
N ASP A 482 53.17 4.78 -25.52
CA ASP A 482 52.18 5.85 -25.47
C ASP A 482 50.80 5.34 -25.02
N LEU A 483 49.94 6.27 -24.60
CA LEU A 483 48.62 5.95 -24.06
C LEU A 483 47.70 5.33 -25.12
N THR A 484 47.82 5.75 -26.38
CA THR A 484 46.99 5.28 -27.48
C THR A 484 47.23 3.79 -27.80
N THR A 485 48.50 3.36 -27.81
CA THR A 485 48.87 1.95 -28.01
C THR A 485 48.48 1.09 -26.82
N LEU A 486 48.60 1.61 -25.58
CA LEU A 486 48.07 0.92 -24.41
C LEU A 486 46.55 0.80 -24.46
N GLN A 487 45.83 1.86 -24.84
CA GLN A 487 44.37 1.88 -24.85
C GLN A 487 43.79 0.89 -25.86
N ASN A 488 44.33 0.85 -27.08
CA ASN A 488 43.98 -0.15 -28.09
C ASN A 488 44.28 -1.57 -27.59
N HIS A 489 45.43 -1.78 -26.94
CA HIS A 489 45.77 -3.08 -26.39
C HIS A 489 44.84 -3.48 -25.23
N VAL A 490 44.45 -2.56 -24.34
CA VAL A 490 43.52 -2.84 -23.24
C VAL A 490 42.14 -3.20 -23.78
N GLU A 491 41.68 -2.57 -24.86
CA GLU A 491 40.43 -2.92 -25.53
C GLU A 491 40.44 -4.38 -26.05
N ASP A 492 41.55 -4.80 -26.66
CA ASP A 492 41.74 -6.19 -27.11
C ASP A 492 41.98 -7.16 -25.93
N CYS A 493 42.74 -6.74 -24.91
CA CYS A 493 43.16 -7.57 -23.77
C CYS A 493 42.01 -7.83 -22.77
N VAL A 494 41.01 -6.94 -22.73
CA VAL A 494 39.77 -7.15 -21.97
C VAL A 494 38.83 -8.15 -22.68
N GLY A 495 39.00 -8.35 -24.00
CA GLY A 495 38.21 -9.29 -24.80
C GLY A 495 38.79 -10.70 -24.93
N VAL A 496 39.95 -10.96 -24.33
CA VAL A 496 40.57 -12.30 -24.26
C VAL A 496 40.44 -12.84 -22.83
N GLU A 497 39.22 -13.23 -22.48
CA GLU A 497 38.91 -14.28 -21.51
C GLU A 497 37.87 -15.25 -22.10
#